data_AF-A0A914G3H4-F1
#
_entry.id   AF-A0A914G3H4-F1
#
_cell.length_a   1.000
_cell.length_b   1.000
_cell.length_c   1.000
_cell.angle_alpha   90.00
_cell.angle_beta   90.00
_cell.angle_gamma   90.00
#
_symmetry.space_group_name_H-M   'P 1'
#
loop_
_entity.id
_entity.type
_entity.pdbx_description
1 polymer ?
#
loop_
_entity_poly.entity_id
_entity_poly.type
_entity_poly.pdbx_seq_one_letter_code
_entity_poly.pdbx_strand_id
1 'polypeptide(L)'
;MYQIYNKFARFKVNNGEICGVAMNLMAGLQYSDAIPYIENFNKSNAKAILLYGGKDWLIEPSVSREFRSCFKDNIEIISKHRGDDSETTENVINELKNGRKTIGVFCQRDGHFLQKDRADLIAEAVLTILKNHPENSRQSA
;
A
#
# COMPACT_ATOMS: atom_id res chain seq x y z
N MET A 1 18.71 -16.73 15.00
CA MET A 1 18.13 -16.09 13.80
C MET A 1 16.60 -16.15 13.79
N TYR A 2 15.98 -17.34 13.85
CA TYR A 2 14.50 -17.52 13.93
C TYR A 2 13.82 -16.76 15.08
N GLN A 3 14.37 -16.81 16.30
CA GLN A 3 13.80 -16.12 17.46
C GLN A 3 13.92 -14.59 17.38
N ILE A 4 14.90 -14.05 16.65
CA ILE A 4 15.05 -12.61 16.45
C ILE A 4 13.95 -12.11 15.51
N TYR A 5 13.63 -12.87 14.47
CA TYR A 5 12.55 -12.53 13.53
C TYR A 5 11.15 -12.70 14.13
N ASN A 6 10.86 -13.75 14.90
CA ASN A 6 9.55 -13.83 15.58
C ASN A 6 9.33 -12.65 16.56
N LYS A 7 10.43 -12.14 17.15
CA LYS A 7 10.38 -11.10 18.18
C LYS A 7 10.39 -9.67 17.61
N PHE A 8 11.19 -9.41 16.58
CA PHE A 8 11.25 -8.11 15.90
C PHE A 8 10.27 -8.02 14.75
N ALA A 9 10.06 -9.12 14.03
CA ALA A 9 9.31 -9.12 12.78
C ALA A 9 7.84 -9.51 12.82
N ARG A 10 7.42 -10.19 13.88
CA ARG A 10 6.03 -10.70 14.03
C ARG A 10 5.51 -11.50 12.82
N PHE A 11 6.36 -11.90 11.87
CA PHE A 11 6.02 -12.89 10.87
C PHE A 11 5.74 -14.19 11.62
N LYS A 12 4.47 -14.55 11.77
CA LYS A 12 4.07 -15.85 12.35
C LYS A 12 4.40 -16.95 11.34
N VAL A 13 5.68 -17.30 11.20
CA VAL A 13 6.14 -18.36 10.29
C VAL A 13 6.39 -19.65 11.06
N ASN A 14 5.90 -20.75 10.50
CA ASN A 14 5.82 -22.04 11.17
C ASN A 14 7.20 -22.71 11.37
N ASN A 15 8.21 -22.36 10.55
CA ASN A 15 9.58 -22.89 10.68
C ASN A 15 10.64 -21.95 10.04
N GLY A 16 11.91 -22.30 10.22
CA GLY A 16 13.06 -21.54 9.73
C GLY A 16 13.25 -21.56 8.21
N GLU A 17 12.76 -22.60 7.52
CA GLU A 17 12.85 -22.70 6.04
C GLU A 17 11.91 -21.71 5.35
N ILE A 18 10.65 -21.63 5.80
CA ILE A 18 9.67 -20.64 5.30
C ILE A 18 10.20 -19.22 5.55
N CYS A 19 10.82 -18.99 6.70
CA CYS A 19 11.50 -17.74 7.00
C CYS A 19 12.62 -17.46 5.98
N GLY A 20 13.49 -18.43 5.69
CA GLY A 20 14.58 -18.30 4.73
C GLY A 20 14.10 -18.01 3.30
N VAL A 21 13.04 -18.70 2.84
CA VAL A 21 12.44 -18.47 1.52
C VAL A 21 11.82 -17.07 1.43
N ALA A 22 11.05 -16.66 2.44
CA ALA A 22 10.49 -15.32 2.48
C ALA A 22 11.59 -14.23 2.48
N MET A 23 12.69 -14.47 3.20
CA MET A 23 13.84 -13.57 3.22
C MET A 23 14.55 -13.51 1.87
N ASN A 24 14.77 -14.63 1.19
CA ASN A 24 15.36 -14.63 -0.15
C ASN A 24 14.49 -13.89 -1.17
N LEU A 25 13.16 -14.03 -1.08
CA LEU A 25 12.23 -13.27 -1.91
C LEU A 25 12.30 -11.77 -1.65
N MET A 26 12.31 -11.36 -0.37
CA MET A 26 12.46 -9.95 0.01
C MET A 26 13.83 -9.39 -0.39
N ALA A 27 14.89 -10.18 -0.29
CA ALA A 27 16.25 -9.79 -0.67
C ALA A 27 16.44 -9.71 -2.19
N GLY A 28 15.67 -10.48 -2.96
CA GLY A 28 15.73 -10.50 -4.42
C GLY A 28 14.96 -9.38 -5.12
N LEU A 29 14.03 -8.71 -4.42
CA LEU A 29 13.29 -7.57 -4.94
C LEU A 29 14.03 -6.27 -4.60
N GLN A 30 14.92 -5.84 -5.49
CA GLN A 30 15.59 -4.55 -5.31
C GLN A 30 14.67 -3.40 -5.76
N TYR A 31 14.72 -2.30 -5.01
CA TYR A 31 13.99 -1.08 -5.31
C TYR A 31 14.25 -0.58 -6.74
N SER A 32 15.50 -0.66 -7.21
CA SER A 32 15.91 -0.31 -8.57
C SER A 32 15.18 -1.10 -9.64
N ASP A 33 14.90 -2.37 -9.38
CA ASP A 33 14.30 -3.28 -10.34
C ASP A 33 12.79 -3.02 -10.49
N ALA A 34 12.18 -2.35 -9.52
CA ALA A 34 10.77 -1.97 -9.56
C ALA A 34 10.51 -0.74 -10.44
N ILE A 35 11.47 0.18 -10.57
CA ILE A 35 11.30 1.48 -11.26
C ILE A 35 10.82 1.33 -12.71
N PRO A 36 11.37 0.43 -13.56
CA PRO A 36 10.91 0.26 -14.93
C PRO A 36 9.43 -0.15 -15.02
N TYR A 37 8.92 -0.91 -14.05
CA TYR A 37 7.51 -1.31 -14.01
C TYR A 37 6.59 -0.14 -13.63
N ILE A 38 7.08 0.82 -12.83
CA ILE A 38 6.34 2.05 -12.50
C ILE A 38 6.16 2.90 -13.76
N GLU A 39 7.14 2.94 -14.66
CA GLU A 39 6.98 3.66 -15.94
C GLU A 39 5.87 3.06 -16.80
N ASN A 40 5.79 1.73 -16.85
CA ASN A 40 4.71 1.03 -17.56
C ASN A 40 3.36 1.28 -16.88
N PHE A 41 3.31 1.25 -15.55
CA PHE A 41 2.13 1.61 -14.78
C PHE A 41 1.66 3.05 -15.10
N ASN A 42 2.60 4.00 -15.13
CA ASN A 42 2.33 5.41 -15.43
C ASN A 42 1.71 5.61 -16.83
N LYS A 43 2.04 4.75 -17.81
CA LYS A 43 1.46 4.78 -19.18
C LYS A 43 0.11 4.04 -19.30
N SER A 44 -0.27 3.24 -18.31
CA SER A 44 -1.51 2.46 -18.31
C SER A 44 -2.72 3.25 -17.77
N ASN A 45 -3.91 2.64 -17.76
CA ASN A 45 -5.09 3.15 -17.05
C ASN A 45 -5.29 2.53 -15.66
N ALA A 46 -4.33 1.75 -15.17
CA ALA A 46 -4.43 1.11 -13.86
C ALA A 46 -4.39 2.16 -12.74
N LYS A 47 -5.15 1.91 -11.67
CA LYS A 47 -5.14 2.72 -10.45
C LYS A 47 -4.31 2.04 -9.36
N ALA A 48 -3.66 2.81 -8.51
CA ALA A 48 -2.83 2.30 -7.42
C ALA A 48 -3.08 3.05 -6.12
N ILE A 49 -3.04 2.30 -5.02
CA ILE A 49 -3.06 2.83 -3.67
C ILE A 49 -1.81 2.32 -2.97
N LEU A 50 -1.00 3.23 -2.45
CA LEU A 50 0.26 2.94 -1.80
C LEU A 50 0.11 3.24 -0.31
N LEU A 51 -0.05 2.21 0.51
CA LEU A 51 -0.14 2.37 1.97
C LEU A 51 1.23 2.13 2.62
N TYR A 52 1.64 3.01 3.53
CA TYR A 52 2.86 2.83 4.32
C TYR A 52 2.75 3.44 5.72
N GLY A 53 3.40 2.78 6.69
CA GLY A 53 3.27 3.07 8.11
C GLY A 53 4.40 3.95 8.64
N GLY A 54 4.07 4.93 9.49
CA GLY A 54 5.06 5.81 10.12
C GLY A 54 5.84 5.17 11.27
N LYS A 55 5.36 4.04 11.79
CA LYS A 55 6.02 3.21 12.81
C LYS A 55 6.39 1.84 12.26
N ASP A 56 6.51 1.73 10.95
CA ASP A 56 7.06 0.55 10.29
C ASP A 56 8.54 0.42 10.65
N TRP A 57 8.91 -0.74 11.19
CA TRP A 57 10.27 -1.03 11.65
C TRP A 57 11.08 -1.79 10.57
N LEU A 58 10.44 -2.19 9.46
CA LEU A 58 11.08 -2.81 8.30
C LEU A 58 11.39 -1.81 7.20
N ILE A 59 10.42 -0.95 6.89
CA ILE A 59 10.51 -0.05 5.75
C ILE A 59 10.41 1.38 6.28
N GLU A 60 11.48 2.14 6.08
CA GLU A 60 11.49 3.54 6.50
C GLU A 60 10.47 4.36 5.68
N PRO A 61 9.73 5.28 6.32
CA PRO A 61 8.76 6.13 5.60
C PRO A 61 9.37 6.97 4.48
N SER A 62 10.66 7.31 4.57
CA SER A 62 11.43 7.99 3.51
C SER A 62 11.46 7.16 2.23
N VAL A 63 11.79 5.88 2.33
CA VAL A 63 11.85 4.94 1.19
C VAL A 63 10.49 4.78 0.54
N SER A 64 9.41 4.65 1.34
CA SER A 64 8.05 4.57 0.79
C SER A 64 7.62 5.86 0.09
N ARG A 65 8.01 7.02 0.61
CA ARG A 65 7.73 8.31 -0.04
C ARG A 65 8.50 8.46 -1.35
N GLU A 66 9.76 8.02 -1.38
CA GLU A 66 10.56 8.00 -2.60
C GLU A 66 9.91 7.08 -3.64
N PHE A 67 9.54 5.85 -3.27
CA PHE A 67 8.78 4.95 -4.14
C PHE A 67 7.49 5.58 -4.69
N ARG A 68 6.69 6.20 -3.81
CA ARG A 68 5.46 6.91 -4.20
C ARG A 68 5.74 8.03 -5.19
N SER A 69 6.83 8.78 -5.01
CA SER A 69 7.20 9.89 -5.89
C SER A 69 7.45 9.49 -7.35
N CYS A 70 7.75 8.20 -7.61
CA CYS A 70 7.92 7.68 -8.96
C CYS A 70 6.60 7.56 -9.76
N PHE A 71 5.45 7.61 -9.09
CA PHE A 71 4.13 7.54 -9.74
C PHE A 71 3.67 8.92 -10.20
N LYS A 72 3.19 9.04 -11.44
CA LYS A 72 2.69 10.32 -11.97
C LYS A 72 1.35 10.72 -11.32
N ASP A 73 1.16 12.02 -11.13
CA ASP A 73 -0.06 12.65 -10.61
C ASP A 73 -0.55 12.10 -9.25
N ASN A 74 0.40 11.57 -8.48
CA ASN A 74 0.14 11.00 -7.17
C ASN A 74 0.00 12.08 -6.10
N ILE A 75 -0.83 11.82 -5.09
CA ILE A 75 -0.95 12.64 -3.88
C ILE A 75 -0.56 11.83 -2.65
N GLU A 76 -0.32 12.49 -1.53
CA GLU A 76 -0.19 11.85 -0.22
C GLU A 76 -1.35 12.32 0.68
N ILE A 77 -2.11 11.38 1.21
CA ILE A 77 -3.10 11.60 2.27
C ILE A 77 -2.50 11.07 3.56
N ILE A 78 -2.53 11.86 4.64
CA ILE A 78 -1.90 11.51 5.91
C ILE A 78 -2.98 11.14 6.93
N SER A 79 -2.97 9.89 7.38
CA SER A 79 -3.73 9.48 8.56
C SER A 79 -2.90 9.72 9.82
N LYS A 80 -3.46 10.53 10.73
CA LYS A 80 -2.85 10.84 12.04
C LYS A 80 -3.31 9.90 13.15
N HIS A 81 -4.35 9.09 12.90
CA HIS A 81 -4.89 8.13 13.84
C HIS A 81 -4.20 6.77 13.69
N ARG A 82 -4.41 5.87 14.66
CA ARG A 82 -3.92 4.48 14.62
C ARG A 82 -5.14 3.58 14.45
N GLY A 83 -5.04 2.57 13.57
CA GLY A 83 -6.17 1.69 13.27
C GLY A 83 -7.23 2.40 12.42
N ASP A 84 -8.51 2.19 12.71
CA ASP A 84 -9.58 2.78 11.90
C ASP A 84 -9.55 4.33 11.89
N ASP A 85 -9.79 4.92 10.72
CA ASP A 85 -9.76 6.36 10.44
C ASP A 85 -10.69 6.65 9.27
N SER A 86 -11.98 6.80 9.59
CA SER A 86 -13.03 7.02 8.61
C SER A 86 -12.80 8.28 7.77
N GLU A 87 -12.27 9.35 8.37
CA GLU A 87 -11.94 10.60 7.66
C GLU A 87 -10.90 10.36 6.56
N THR A 88 -9.83 9.63 6.87
CA THR A 88 -8.83 9.25 5.86
C THR A 88 -9.46 8.38 4.77
N THR A 89 -10.28 7.39 5.16
CA THR A 89 -10.97 6.50 4.22
C THR A 89 -11.87 7.30 3.26
N GLU A 90 -12.69 8.22 3.78
CA GLU A 90 -13.54 9.10 2.97
C GLU A 90 -12.73 9.96 2.00
N ASN A 91 -11.62 10.56 2.47
CA ASN A 91 -10.73 11.36 1.62
C ASN A 91 -10.13 10.54 0.48
N VAL A 92 -9.67 9.31 0.76
CA VAL A 92 -9.15 8.39 -0.27
C VAL A 92 -10.23 8.07 -1.30
N ILE A 93 -11.44 7.74 -0.85
CA ILE A 93 -12.56 7.38 -1.72
C ILE A 93 -12.97 8.56 -2.61
N ASN A 94 -13.02 9.77 -2.07
CA ASN A 94 -13.37 10.97 -2.81
C ASN A 94 -12.36 11.24 -3.94
N GLU A 95 -11.06 11.13 -3.65
CA GLU A 95 -10.02 11.28 -4.68
C GLU A 95 -10.10 10.20 -5.76
N LEU A 96 -10.41 8.95 -5.40
CA LEU A 96 -10.63 7.86 -6.37
C LEU A 96 -11.84 8.10 -7.26
N LYS A 97 -12.94 8.62 -6.71
CA LYS A 97 -14.16 9.01 -7.43
C LYS A 97 -13.91 10.19 -8.37
N ASN A 98 -13.07 11.14 -7.96
CA ASN A 98 -12.63 12.27 -8.77
C ASN A 98 -11.64 11.87 -9.89
N GLY A 99 -11.44 10.58 -10.13
CA GLY A 99 -10.64 10.08 -11.24
C GLY A 99 -9.14 9.99 -10.93
N ARG A 100 -8.70 10.25 -9.69
CA ARG A 100 -7.29 10.15 -9.36
C ARG A 100 -6.79 8.72 -9.58
N LYS A 101 -5.62 8.62 -10.21
CA LYS A 101 -4.99 7.36 -10.60
C LYS A 101 -4.17 6.75 -9.47
N THR A 102 -3.37 7.56 -8.79
CA THR A 102 -2.49 7.09 -7.72
C THR A 102 -2.66 7.90 -6.45
N ILE A 103 -2.81 7.20 -5.33
CA ILE A 103 -2.94 7.80 -4.00
C ILE A 103 -1.96 7.10 -3.06
N GLY A 104 -1.05 7.87 -2.47
CA GLY A 104 -0.28 7.44 -1.31
C GLY A 104 -1.06 7.72 -0.03
N VAL A 105 -1.09 6.77 0.89
CA VAL A 105 -1.70 6.91 2.22
C VAL A 105 -0.61 6.68 3.25
N PHE A 106 -0.23 7.76 3.94
CA PHE A 106 0.75 7.71 5.01
C PHE A 106 0.05 7.54 6.37
N CYS A 107 0.13 6.35 6.93
CA CYS A 107 -0.45 5.99 8.21
C CYS A 107 0.54 6.29 9.34
N GLN A 108 0.58 7.55 9.81
CA GLN A 108 1.67 8.07 10.66
C GLN A 108 1.88 7.28 11.96
N ARG A 109 0.82 6.70 12.53
CA ARG A 109 0.86 5.98 13.81
C ARG A 109 0.84 4.46 13.69
N ASP A 110 0.74 3.91 12.48
CA ASP A 110 0.68 2.47 12.28
C ASP A 110 2.04 1.87 11.95
N GLY A 111 2.15 0.57 12.22
CA GLY A 111 3.31 -0.24 11.89
C GLY A 111 3.18 -0.93 10.53
N HIS A 112 3.96 -2.00 10.36
CA HIS A 112 4.09 -2.71 9.10
C HIS A 112 2.80 -3.40 8.60
N PHE A 113 1.93 -3.88 9.51
CA PHE A 113 0.78 -4.73 9.16
C PHE A 113 -0.48 -3.92 8.81
N LEU A 114 -0.37 -2.99 7.85
CA LEU A 114 -1.48 -2.12 7.44
C LEU A 114 -2.68 -2.89 6.88
N GLN A 115 -2.46 -4.04 6.25
CA GLN A 115 -3.55 -4.90 5.78
C GLN A 115 -4.45 -5.40 6.93
N LYS A 116 -3.91 -5.45 8.15
CA LYS A 116 -4.69 -5.77 9.35
C LYS A 116 -5.28 -4.51 9.96
N ASP A 117 -4.46 -3.47 10.13
CA ASP A 117 -4.84 -2.27 10.87
C ASP A 117 -5.74 -1.32 10.06
N ARG A 118 -5.75 -1.44 8.73
CA ARG A 118 -6.47 -0.59 7.75
C ARG A 118 -7.31 -1.39 6.75
N ALA A 119 -7.84 -2.54 7.19
CA ALA A 119 -8.58 -3.46 6.33
C ALA A 119 -9.79 -2.79 5.66
N ASP A 120 -10.54 -1.97 6.39
CA ASP A 120 -11.74 -1.28 5.87
C ASP A 120 -11.37 -0.27 4.79
N LEU A 121 -10.35 0.58 5.03
CA LEU A 121 -9.83 1.51 4.02
C LEU A 121 -9.43 0.76 2.74
N ILE A 122 -8.68 -0.33 2.86
CA ILE A 122 -8.24 -1.12 1.71
C ILE A 122 -9.46 -1.68 0.96
N ALA A 123 -10.42 -2.26 1.67
CA ALA A 123 -11.61 -2.86 1.08
C ALA A 123 -12.46 -1.80 0.33
N GLU A 124 -12.77 -0.67 0.98
CA GLU A 124 -13.57 0.39 0.39
C GLU A 124 -12.88 1.02 -0.83
N ALA A 125 -11.57 1.20 -0.76
CA ALA A 125 -10.83 1.79 -1.84
C ALA A 125 -10.73 0.85 -3.06
N VAL A 126 -10.52 -0.46 -2.85
CA VAL A 126 -10.60 -1.47 -3.91
C VAL A 126 -11.99 -1.51 -4.53
N LEU A 127 -13.05 -1.55 -3.72
CA LEU A 127 -14.43 -1.53 -4.22
C LEU A 127 -14.71 -0.27 -5.04
N THR A 128 -14.19 0.89 -4.60
CA THR A 128 -14.33 2.16 -5.33
C THR A 128 -13.60 2.13 -6.67
N ILE A 129 -12.39 1.58 -6.73
CA ILE A 129 -11.65 1.40 -7.99
C ILE A 129 -12.43 0.52 -8.97
N LEU A 130 -12.97 -0.61 -8.49
CA LEU A 130 -13.73 -1.55 -9.33
C LEU A 130 -15.05 -0.95 -9.83
N LYS A 131 -15.80 -0.25 -8.95
CA LYS A 131 -17.08 0.38 -9.32
C LYS A 131 -16.91 1.55 -10.30
N ASN A 132 -15.85 2.34 -10.14
CA ASN A 132 -15.54 3.45 -11.04
C ASN A 132 -14.81 3.01 -12.32
N HIS A 133 -14.79 1.71 -12.63
CA HIS A 133 -14.28 1.22 -13.90
C HIS A 133 -15.31 1.51 -15.02
N PRO A 134 -14.91 2.12 -16.15
CA PRO A 134 -15.82 2.59 -17.19
C PRO A 134 -16.73 1.49 -17.81
N GLU A 135 -16.37 0.22 -17.67
CA GLU A 135 -17.23 -0.89 -18.13
C GLU A 135 -18.41 -1.17 -17.18
N ASN A 136 -18.28 -0.88 -15.88
CA ASN A 136 -19.35 -1.10 -14.89
C ASN A 136 -20.39 0.02 -14.91
N SER A 137 -20.06 1.19 -15.49
CA SER A 137 -20.99 2.32 -15.68
C SER A 137 -22.07 2.04 -16.74
N ARG A 138 -21.91 0.99 -17.55
CA ARG A 138 -22.83 0.61 -18.63
C ARG A 138 -23.91 -0.39 -18.22
N GLN A 139 -23.83 -0.97 -17.01
CA GLN A 139 -24.83 -1.92 -16.49
C GLN A 139 -25.86 -1.28 -15.55
N SER A 140 -25.78 0.04 -15.34
CA SER A 140 -26.66 0.80 -14.44
C SER A 140 -27.56 1.82 -15.17
N ALA A 141 -27.67 1.71 -16.50
CA ALA A 141 -28.50 2.56 -17.35
C ALA A 141 -29.64 1.77 -17.97
#